data_AF-A0A1X1VCG8-F1
#
_entry.id   AF-A0A1X1VCG8-F1
#
_cell.length_a   1.000
_cell.length_b   1.000
_cell.length_c   1.000
_cell.angle_alpha   90.00
_cell.angle_beta   90.00
_cell.angle_gamma   90.00
#
_symmetry.space_group_name_H-M   'P 1'
#
loop_
_entity.id
_entity.type
_entity.pdbx_description
1 polymer ?
#
loop_
_entity_poly.entity_id
_entity_poly.type
_entity_poly.pdbx_seq_one_letter_code
_entity_poly.pdbx_strand_id
1 'polypeptide(L)'
;MDAAFEVLSDAEHDRVTATYAPLAEAVRDLIDATVRTQADDDVIARARTAVEAVTRSLRSQRIRPSGISYRVDGRPVPLGNAAVGQCNPISPPLVVHHDPDARDGRCWSEFVLGAAYEGPPGLAHGGVCALVLDHLLGEAASQGLTQPLFTGTITVKYLRGTPLGPLRSEAWIDRTEGVKAFARGFISDDAGVTVEAEGIFIKPAWAREAE
;
A
#
# COMPACT_ATOMS: atom_id res chain seq x y z
N MET A 1 5.81 20.86 8.56
CA MET A 1 4.59 20.09 8.88
C MET A 1 5.09 18.94 9.73
N ASP A 2 5.03 19.07 11.05
CA ASP A 2 5.43 17.97 11.93
C ASP A 2 4.38 16.88 11.79
N ALA A 3 4.71 15.82 11.04
CA ALA A 3 3.96 14.58 11.14
C ALA A 3 4.11 14.11 12.60
N ALA A 4 3.05 14.25 13.38
CA ALA A 4 3.03 13.73 14.74
C ALA A 4 3.02 12.20 14.65
N PHE A 5 4.15 11.58 14.98
CA PHE A 5 4.21 10.14 15.12
C PHE A 5 3.82 9.77 16.55
N GLU A 6 2.71 9.04 16.69
CA GLU A 6 2.34 8.46 17.98
C GLU A 6 3.08 7.13 18.16
N VAL A 7 3.81 6.99 19.26
CA VAL A 7 4.47 5.72 19.61
C VAL A 7 3.41 4.78 20.19
N LEU A 8 3.23 3.62 19.56
CA LEU A 8 2.46 2.51 20.12
C LEU A 8 3.41 1.51 20.74
N SER A 9 3.01 0.91 21.87
CA SER A 9 3.66 -0.33 22.30
C SER A 9 3.35 -1.47 21.32
N ASP A 10 4.22 -2.48 21.24
CA ASP A 10 3.99 -3.68 20.42
C ASP A 10 2.63 -4.32 20.74
N ALA A 11 2.31 -4.45 22.03
CA ALA A 11 1.05 -5.01 22.48
C ALA A 11 -0.18 -4.20 22.02
N GLU A 12 -0.07 -2.87 21.98
CA GLU A 12 -1.15 -2.02 21.47
C GLU A 12 -1.25 -2.08 19.95
N HIS A 13 -0.12 -2.18 19.25
CA HIS A 13 -0.09 -2.41 17.82
C HIS A 13 -0.76 -3.73 17.45
N ASP A 14 -0.35 -4.83 18.07
CA ASP A 14 -0.92 -6.16 17.86
C ASP A 14 -2.43 -6.18 18.13
N ARG A 15 -2.85 -5.58 19.24
CA ARG A 15 -4.28 -5.46 19.57
C ARG A 15 -5.04 -4.67 18.52
N VAL A 16 -4.51 -3.53 18.07
CA VAL A 16 -5.14 -2.71 17.03
C VAL A 16 -5.21 -3.48 15.73
N THR A 17 -4.13 -4.08 15.28
CA THR A 17 -4.10 -4.87 14.05
C THR A 17 -5.08 -6.04 14.12
N ALA A 18 -5.04 -6.83 15.20
CA ALA A 18 -5.94 -7.97 15.41
C ALA A 18 -7.43 -7.57 15.48
N THR A 19 -7.75 -6.33 15.86
CA THR A 19 -9.13 -5.85 15.95
C THR A 19 -9.62 -5.24 14.64
N TYR A 20 -8.80 -4.38 14.02
CA TYR A 20 -9.23 -3.55 12.89
C TYR A 20 -8.90 -4.16 11.52
N ALA A 21 -7.84 -4.98 11.40
CA ALA A 21 -7.51 -5.63 10.14
C ALA A 21 -8.59 -6.63 9.68
N PRO A 22 -9.19 -7.47 10.55
CA PRO A 22 -10.30 -8.34 10.14
C PRO A 22 -11.54 -7.58 9.67
N LEU A 23 -11.80 -6.40 10.25
CA LEU A 23 -12.87 -5.52 9.75
C LEU A 23 -12.55 -5.02 8.34
N ALA A 24 -11.33 -4.58 8.08
CA ALA A 24 -10.92 -4.16 6.74
C ALA A 24 -10.96 -5.31 5.74
N GLU A 25 -10.60 -6.53 6.14
CA GLU A 25 -10.75 -7.76 5.34
C GLU A 25 -12.22 -8.03 4.98
N ALA A 26 -13.13 -8.00 5.95
CA ALA A 26 -14.56 -8.15 5.67
C ALA A 26 -15.10 -7.05 4.73
N VAL A 27 -14.56 -5.83 4.81
CA VAL A 27 -14.91 -4.75 3.86
C VAL A 27 -14.29 -4.99 2.48
N ARG A 28 -13.11 -5.59 2.36
CA ARG A 28 -12.53 -5.99 1.05
C ARG A 28 -13.43 -7.02 0.36
N ASP A 29 -13.90 -8.02 1.10
CA ASP A 29 -14.86 -9.00 0.57
C ASP A 29 -16.16 -8.32 0.13
N LEU A 30 -16.66 -7.35 0.90
CA LEU A 30 -17.84 -6.57 0.52
C LEU A 30 -17.61 -5.72 -0.74
N ILE A 31 -16.43 -5.08 -0.89
CA ILE A 31 -16.09 -4.31 -2.08
C ILE A 31 -16.15 -5.21 -3.32
N ASP A 32 -15.48 -6.36 -3.26
CA ASP A 32 -15.47 -7.31 -4.37
C ASP A 32 -16.89 -7.83 -4.68
N ALA A 33 -17.68 -8.21 -3.67
CA ALA A 33 -19.05 -8.67 -3.85
C ALA A 33 -19.94 -7.56 -4.46
N THR A 34 -19.76 -6.30 -4.03
CA THR A 34 -20.50 -5.14 -4.55
C THR A 34 -20.18 -4.88 -6.02
N VAL A 35 -18.92 -5.05 -6.43
CA VAL A 35 -18.51 -4.87 -7.82
C VAL A 35 -19.12 -5.94 -8.74
N ARG A 36 -19.26 -7.19 -8.26
CA ARG A 36 -19.59 -8.35 -9.10
C ARG A 36 -21.05 -8.82 -9.03
N THR A 37 -21.83 -8.37 -8.05
CA THR A 37 -23.18 -8.90 -7.79
C THR A 37 -24.17 -8.60 -8.92
N GLN A 38 -25.07 -9.55 -9.16
CA GLN A 38 -26.27 -9.40 -10.00
C GLN A 38 -27.55 -9.75 -9.21
N ALA A 39 -27.50 -9.57 -7.89
CA ALA A 39 -28.63 -9.87 -7.01
C ALA A 39 -29.85 -9.00 -7.32
N ASP A 40 -31.03 -9.48 -6.93
CA ASP A 40 -32.29 -8.75 -7.10
C ASP A 40 -32.39 -7.49 -6.21
N ASP A 41 -33.35 -6.62 -6.55
CA ASP A 41 -33.58 -5.33 -5.89
C ASP A 41 -33.80 -5.47 -4.37
N ASP A 42 -34.46 -6.54 -3.92
CA ASP A 42 -34.76 -6.78 -2.51
C ASP A 42 -33.48 -7.11 -1.73
N VAL A 43 -32.59 -7.92 -2.31
CA VAL A 43 -31.26 -8.20 -1.73
C VAL A 43 -30.42 -6.93 -1.68
N ILE A 44 -30.39 -6.14 -2.75
CA ILE A 44 -29.63 -4.89 -2.82
C ILE A 44 -30.12 -3.89 -1.77
N ALA A 45 -31.43 -3.72 -1.62
CA ALA A 45 -32.02 -2.82 -0.63
C ALA A 45 -31.64 -3.24 0.81
N ARG A 46 -31.73 -4.53 1.15
CA ARG A 46 -31.33 -5.04 2.48
C ARG A 46 -29.83 -4.85 2.73
N ALA A 47 -28.99 -5.17 1.76
CA ALA A 47 -27.54 -5.00 1.87
C ALA A 47 -27.17 -3.54 2.13
N ARG A 48 -27.76 -2.61 1.37
CA ARG A 48 -27.57 -1.18 1.56
C ARG A 48 -27.94 -0.72 2.97
N THR A 49 -29.12 -1.11 3.47
CA THR A 49 -29.56 -0.75 4.83
C THR A 49 -28.59 -1.28 5.90
N ALA A 50 -28.11 -2.52 5.76
CA ALA A 50 -27.14 -3.10 6.69
C ALA A 50 -25.81 -2.34 6.67
N VAL A 51 -25.27 -2.03 5.48
CA VAL A 51 -24.02 -1.27 5.32
C VAL A 51 -24.16 0.14 5.93
N GLU A 52 -25.27 0.83 5.69
CA GLU A 52 -25.54 2.15 6.28
C GLU A 52 -25.63 2.09 7.82
N ALA A 53 -26.25 1.05 8.38
CA ALA A 53 -26.34 0.85 9.83
C ALA A 53 -24.98 0.58 10.48
N VAL A 54 -24.17 -0.31 9.90
CA VAL A 54 -22.79 -0.59 10.35
C VAL A 54 -21.95 0.67 10.27
N THR A 55 -22.02 1.41 9.15
CA THR A 55 -21.29 2.67 8.96
C THR A 55 -21.64 3.70 10.02
N ARG A 56 -22.93 3.82 10.36
CA ARG A 56 -23.40 4.74 11.41
C ARG A 56 -22.87 4.34 12.79
N SER A 57 -22.86 3.05 13.11
CA SER A 57 -22.32 2.52 14.38
C SER A 57 -20.82 2.81 14.52
N LEU A 58 -20.04 2.64 13.45
CA LEU A 58 -18.60 2.96 13.46
C LEU A 58 -18.36 4.47 13.63
N ARG A 59 -19.13 5.32 12.94
CA ARG A 59 -19.01 6.79 13.02
C ARG A 59 -19.48 7.39 14.34
N SER A 60 -20.28 6.68 15.13
CA SER A 60 -20.70 7.14 16.45
C SER A 60 -19.61 6.96 17.52
N GLN A 61 -18.52 6.27 17.20
CA GLN A 61 -17.37 6.09 18.08
C GLN A 61 -16.31 7.19 17.83
N ARG A 62 -15.28 7.21 18.69
CA ARG A 62 -14.14 8.13 18.51
C ARG A 62 -13.41 7.84 17.20
N ILE A 63 -13.20 8.89 16.39
CA ILE A 63 -12.52 8.82 15.10
C ILE A 63 -11.04 9.17 15.28
N ARG A 64 -10.15 8.43 14.62
CA ARG A 64 -8.71 8.77 14.57
C ARG A 64 -8.51 10.01 13.69
N PRO A 65 -7.72 11.00 14.11
CA PRO A 65 -7.39 12.15 13.27
C PRO A 65 -6.71 11.73 11.96
N SER A 66 -6.98 12.44 10.87
CA SER A 66 -6.17 12.33 9.65
C SER A 66 -4.77 12.88 9.89
N GLY A 67 -3.74 12.23 9.32
CA GLY A 67 -2.35 12.71 9.39
C GLY A 67 -1.54 12.18 10.58
N ILE A 68 -2.12 11.30 11.41
CA ILE A 68 -1.35 10.56 12.43
C ILE A 68 -0.78 9.29 11.79
N SER A 69 0.53 9.12 11.93
CA SER A 69 1.22 7.87 11.63
C SER A 69 1.71 7.27 12.94
N TYR A 70 1.65 5.95 13.08
CA TYR A 70 2.13 5.29 14.28
C TYR A 70 3.58 4.84 14.10
N ARG A 71 4.31 4.68 15.20
CA ARG A 71 5.60 3.97 15.20
C ARG A 71 5.60 2.86 16.24
N VAL A 72 6.24 1.76 15.88
CA VAL A 72 6.50 0.59 16.72
C VAL A 72 7.98 0.25 16.49
N ASP A 73 8.79 0.24 17.55
CA ASP A 73 10.24 0.05 17.48
C ASP A 73 10.95 0.92 16.42
N GLY A 74 10.55 2.18 16.30
CA GLY A 74 11.10 3.13 15.34
C GLY A 74 10.63 2.93 13.90
N ARG A 75 9.89 1.86 13.59
CA ARG A 75 9.31 1.60 12.27
C ARG A 75 7.93 2.25 12.11
N PRO A 76 7.64 2.91 10.99
CA PRO A 76 6.30 3.43 10.72
C PRO A 76 5.29 2.29 10.61
N VAL A 77 4.12 2.44 11.24
CA VAL A 77 2.97 1.55 11.06
C VAL A 77 1.86 2.33 10.37
N PRO A 78 1.76 2.21 9.04
CA PRO A 78 0.89 3.07 8.25
C PRO A 78 -0.52 2.47 8.14
N LEU A 79 -1.23 2.26 9.26
CA LEU A 79 -2.50 1.52 9.32
C LEU A 79 -3.55 1.94 8.28
N GLY A 80 -3.62 3.24 7.96
CA GLY A 80 -4.57 3.81 6.99
C GLY A 80 -3.98 4.09 5.60
N ASN A 81 -2.73 3.73 5.33
CA ASN A 81 -2.06 4.04 4.06
C ASN A 81 -2.74 3.36 2.87
N ALA A 82 -2.71 4.02 1.72
CA ALA A 82 -3.42 3.58 0.52
C ALA A 82 -2.77 2.39 -0.20
N ALA A 83 -1.50 2.09 0.03
CA ALA A 83 -0.79 0.97 -0.59
C ALA A 83 -0.65 -0.25 0.35
N VAL A 84 -0.34 -0.02 1.63
CA VAL A 84 -0.05 -1.09 2.62
C VAL A 84 -0.82 -0.99 3.92
N GLY A 85 -1.80 -0.08 4.01
CA GLY A 85 -2.60 0.06 5.22
C GLY A 85 -3.45 -1.17 5.47
N GLN A 86 -3.07 -1.98 6.47
CA GLN A 86 -3.81 -3.18 6.86
C GLN A 86 -5.26 -2.87 7.24
N CYS A 87 -5.51 -1.70 7.84
CA CYS A 87 -6.84 -1.22 8.23
C CYS A 87 -7.52 -0.38 7.13
N ASN A 88 -6.92 -0.26 5.95
CA ASN A 88 -7.49 0.45 4.82
C ASN A 88 -8.00 -0.55 3.78
N PRO A 89 -9.32 -0.71 3.58
CA PRO A 89 -9.85 -1.71 2.64
C PRO A 89 -9.59 -1.39 1.17
N ILE A 90 -9.17 -0.17 0.81
CA ILE A 90 -8.76 0.14 -0.57
C ILE A 90 -7.31 -0.25 -0.86
N SER A 91 -6.51 -0.58 0.16
CA SER A 91 -5.12 -0.96 -0.06
C SER A 91 -5.05 -2.28 -0.83
N PRO A 92 -4.19 -2.37 -1.87
CA PRO A 92 -3.82 -3.67 -2.42
C PRO A 92 -3.24 -4.54 -1.30
N PRO A 93 -3.44 -5.87 -1.33
CA PRO A 93 -3.03 -6.77 -0.26
C PRO A 93 -1.51 -7.06 -0.32
N LEU A 94 -0.69 -6.01 -0.24
CA LEU A 94 0.75 -6.13 -0.31
C LEU A 94 1.32 -6.55 1.04
N VAL A 95 2.18 -7.57 1.02
CA VAL A 95 3.10 -7.87 2.10
C VAL A 95 4.50 -7.71 1.53
N VAL A 96 5.25 -6.75 2.08
CA VAL A 96 6.60 -6.44 1.62
C VAL A 96 7.61 -7.28 2.39
N HIS A 97 8.46 -7.98 1.66
CA HIS A 97 9.58 -8.75 2.17
C HIS A 97 10.87 -8.05 1.78
N HIS A 98 11.86 -8.07 2.68
CA HIS A 98 13.19 -7.52 2.45
C HIS A 98 14.22 -8.64 2.53
N ASP A 99 15.25 -8.56 1.68
CA ASP A 99 16.44 -9.38 1.83
C ASP A 99 17.37 -8.70 2.84
N PRO A 100 17.59 -9.27 4.05
CA PRO A 100 18.40 -8.64 5.09
C PRO A 100 19.89 -8.56 4.71
N ASP A 101 20.35 -9.38 3.77
CA ASP A 101 21.74 -9.44 3.34
C ASP A 101 22.00 -8.56 2.09
N ALA A 102 20.94 -8.08 1.44
CA ALA A 102 21.01 -7.26 0.25
C ALA A 102 21.42 -5.81 0.57
N ARG A 103 22.56 -5.38 0.01
CA ARG A 103 23.10 -4.02 0.19
C ARG A 103 22.35 -2.96 -0.61
N ASP A 104 21.58 -3.36 -1.61
CA ASP A 104 20.79 -2.49 -2.50
C ASP A 104 19.36 -2.24 -1.97
N GLY A 105 19.05 -2.68 -0.74
CA GLY A 105 17.72 -2.50 -0.15
C GLY A 105 16.63 -3.28 -0.86
N ARG A 106 16.98 -4.36 -1.58
CA ARG A 106 16.04 -5.15 -2.37
C ARG A 106 14.86 -5.64 -1.54
N CYS A 107 13.67 -5.43 -2.09
CA CYS A 107 12.41 -5.87 -1.51
C CYS A 107 11.47 -6.40 -2.59
N TRP A 108 10.54 -7.25 -2.17
CA TRP A 108 9.54 -7.83 -3.07
C TRP A 108 8.21 -8.05 -2.38
N SER A 109 7.16 -8.23 -3.19
CA SER A 109 5.83 -8.59 -2.73
C SER A 109 5.17 -9.52 -3.73
N GLU A 110 4.46 -10.52 -3.22
CA GLU A 110 3.58 -11.41 -3.99
C GLU A 110 2.15 -11.15 -3.52
N PHE A 111 1.26 -10.83 -4.46
CA PHE A 111 -0.08 -10.35 -4.15
C PHE A 111 -1.06 -10.74 -5.25
N VAL A 112 -2.36 -10.63 -4.95
CA VAL A 112 -3.44 -10.89 -5.90
C VAL A 112 -4.25 -9.61 -6.10
N LEU A 113 -4.39 -9.17 -7.34
CA LEU A 113 -5.31 -8.09 -7.71
C LEU A 113 -6.59 -8.69 -8.28
N GLY A 114 -7.69 -8.55 -7.54
CA GLY A 114 -9.04 -8.93 -7.97
C GLY A 114 -9.84 -7.80 -8.64
N ALA A 115 -11.13 -8.01 -8.83
CA ALA A 115 -12.04 -7.11 -9.54
C ALA A 115 -12.10 -5.69 -8.93
N ALA A 116 -11.87 -5.55 -7.62
CA ALA A 116 -11.79 -4.26 -6.94
C ALA A 116 -10.72 -3.30 -7.50
N TYR A 117 -9.71 -3.85 -8.20
CA TYR A 117 -8.58 -3.10 -8.75
C TYR A 117 -8.58 -3.08 -10.29
N GLU A 118 -9.64 -3.56 -10.91
CA GLU A 118 -9.79 -3.64 -12.36
C GLU A 118 -9.86 -2.25 -12.99
N GLY A 119 -9.21 -2.09 -14.15
CA GLY A 119 -9.35 -0.91 -15.00
C GLY A 119 -10.00 -1.31 -16.31
N PRO A 120 -9.21 -1.66 -17.35
CA PRO A 120 -9.76 -2.33 -18.53
C PRO A 120 -10.27 -3.74 -18.17
N PRO A 121 -11.20 -4.31 -18.96
CA PRO A 121 -11.71 -5.66 -18.74
C PRO A 121 -10.59 -6.71 -18.61
N GLY A 122 -10.59 -7.42 -17.48
CA GLY A 122 -9.62 -8.47 -17.13
C GLY A 122 -8.22 -7.97 -16.75
N LEU A 123 -7.99 -6.66 -16.71
CA LEU A 123 -6.68 -6.05 -16.45
C LEU A 123 -6.70 -5.14 -15.22
N ALA A 124 -5.62 -5.19 -14.44
CA ALA A 124 -5.42 -4.26 -13.33
C ALA A 124 -5.34 -2.81 -13.85
N HIS A 125 -5.95 -1.88 -13.11
CA HIS A 125 -5.88 -0.47 -13.46
C HIS A 125 -4.44 0.04 -13.40
N GLY A 126 -4.00 0.78 -14.43
CA GLY A 126 -2.62 1.27 -14.51
C GLY A 126 -2.22 2.12 -13.30
N GLY A 127 -3.14 2.93 -12.78
CA GLY A 127 -2.93 3.70 -11.54
C GLY A 127 -2.72 2.84 -10.28
N VAL A 128 -3.32 1.64 -10.20
CA VAL A 128 -3.05 0.71 -9.09
C VAL A 128 -1.65 0.11 -9.25
N CYS A 129 -1.23 -0.24 -10.47
CA CYS A 129 0.14 -0.68 -10.73
C CYS A 129 1.16 0.40 -10.34
N ALA A 130 0.88 1.68 -10.66
CA ALA A 130 1.73 2.79 -10.28
C ALA A 130 1.78 3.00 -8.76
N LEU A 131 0.66 2.84 -8.05
CA LEU A 131 0.60 2.90 -6.58
C LEU A 131 1.47 1.81 -5.94
N VAL A 132 1.38 0.57 -6.44
CA VAL A 132 2.20 -0.55 -5.96
C VAL A 132 3.69 -0.24 -6.18
N LEU A 133 4.06 0.22 -7.37
CA LEU A 133 5.45 0.54 -7.69
C LEU A 133 5.99 1.73 -6.91
N ASP A 134 5.24 2.80 -6.72
CA ASP A 134 5.64 3.93 -5.87
C ASP A 134 5.97 3.46 -4.45
N HIS A 135 5.13 2.60 -3.88
CA HIS A 135 5.36 2.06 -2.55
C HIS A 135 6.60 1.15 -2.49
N LEU A 136 6.74 0.17 -3.39
CA LEU A 136 7.89 -0.75 -3.39
C LEU A 136 9.22 -0.03 -3.67
N LEU A 137 9.23 0.95 -4.58
CA LEU A 137 10.41 1.77 -4.83
C LEU A 137 10.78 2.61 -3.59
N GLY A 138 9.78 3.14 -2.88
CA GLY A 138 9.98 3.87 -1.63
C GLY A 138 10.53 2.98 -0.53
N GLU A 139 9.99 1.77 -0.36
CA GLU A 139 10.48 0.74 0.56
C GLU A 139 11.95 0.40 0.31
N ALA A 140 12.32 0.17 -0.95
CA ALA A 140 13.71 -0.09 -1.34
C ALA A 140 14.63 1.12 -1.05
N ALA A 141 14.24 2.31 -1.53
CA ALA A 141 15.04 3.52 -1.40
C ALA A 141 15.32 3.90 0.07
N SER A 142 14.35 3.70 0.95
CA SER A 142 14.39 4.11 2.35
C SER A 142 14.88 3.05 3.33
N GLN A 143 15.39 1.91 2.83
CA GLN A 143 15.81 0.77 3.64
C GLN A 143 14.69 0.33 4.61
N GLY A 144 13.50 0.03 4.07
CA GLY A 144 12.34 -0.36 4.86
C GLY A 144 11.69 0.79 5.62
N LEU A 145 11.57 1.97 5.00
CA LEU A 145 11.02 3.21 5.57
C LEU A 145 11.74 3.74 6.82
N THR A 146 13.00 3.33 7.02
CA THR A 146 13.82 3.78 8.15
C THR A 146 14.51 5.12 7.86
N GLN A 147 14.73 5.44 6.57
CA GLN A 147 15.31 6.70 6.13
C GLN A 147 14.24 7.68 5.62
N PRO A 148 14.35 8.99 5.91
CA PRO A 148 13.40 10.00 5.44
C PRO A 148 13.64 10.33 3.96
N LEU A 149 13.28 9.41 3.07
CA LEU A 149 13.40 9.55 1.62
C LEU A 149 12.01 9.63 0.99
N PHE A 150 11.74 10.74 0.30
CA PHE A 150 10.41 11.04 -0.26
C PHE A 150 10.45 10.99 -1.78
N THR A 151 9.39 10.48 -2.40
CA THR A 151 9.26 10.45 -3.87
C THR A 151 9.40 11.88 -4.42
N GLY A 152 10.44 12.11 -5.20
CA GLY A 152 10.62 13.33 -5.99
C GLY A 152 10.05 13.16 -7.40
N THR A 153 10.30 12.02 -8.03
CA THR A 153 9.76 11.68 -9.35
C THR A 153 9.65 10.18 -9.49
N ILE A 154 8.60 9.71 -10.16
CA ILE A 154 8.45 8.33 -10.62
C ILE A 154 8.12 8.34 -12.11
N THR A 155 8.80 7.48 -12.89
CA THR A 155 8.46 7.19 -14.28
C THR A 155 7.98 5.75 -14.36
N VAL A 156 6.77 5.55 -14.86
CA VAL A 156 6.15 4.22 -15.00
C VAL A 156 5.97 3.89 -16.47
N LYS A 157 6.43 2.72 -16.90
CA LYS A 157 6.35 2.22 -18.27
C LYS A 157 5.52 0.94 -18.30
N TYR A 158 4.36 1.00 -18.94
CA TYR A 158 3.48 -0.16 -19.15
C TYR A 158 3.93 -0.90 -20.42
N LEU A 159 4.54 -2.08 -20.25
CA LEU A 159 5.05 -2.90 -21.36
C LEU A 159 3.93 -3.71 -22.02
N ARG A 160 2.99 -4.20 -21.21
CA ARG A 160 1.78 -4.92 -21.63
C ARG A 160 0.69 -4.80 -20.57
N GLY A 161 -0.52 -5.26 -20.88
CA GLY A 161 -1.59 -5.35 -19.89
C GLY A 161 -1.20 -6.24 -18.72
N THR A 162 -1.39 -5.74 -17.49
CA THR A 162 -1.25 -6.52 -16.26
C THR A 162 -2.56 -7.27 -16.01
N PRO A 163 -2.61 -8.60 -16.09
CA PRO A 163 -3.84 -9.33 -15.82
C PRO A 163 -4.25 -9.22 -14.35
N LEU A 164 -5.54 -9.35 -14.07
CA LEU A 164 -6.00 -9.65 -12.72
C LEU A 164 -5.50 -11.05 -12.31
N GLY A 165 -5.33 -11.26 -11.00
CA GLY A 165 -4.80 -12.51 -10.44
C GLY A 165 -3.47 -12.34 -9.72
N PRO A 166 -2.71 -13.43 -9.54
CA PRO A 166 -1.41 -13.43 -8.88
C PRO A 166 -0.37 -12.60 -9.64
N LEU A 167 0.34 -11.75 -8.90
CA LEU A 167 1.39 -10.87 -9.41
C LEU A 167 2.56 -10.84 -8.43
N ARG A 168 3.74 -10.54 -8.96
CA ARG A 168 4.95 -10.28 -8.18
C ARG A 168 5.49 -8.90 -8.52
N SER A 169 5.82 -8.12 -7.49
CA SER A 169 6.57 -6.87 -7.63
C SER A 169 7.92 -6.98 -6.94
N GLU A 170 8.94 -6.36 -7.52
CA GLU A 170 10.29 -6.29 -6.95
C GLU A 170 10.88 -4.90 -7.17
N ALA A 171 11.65 -4.40 -6.21
CA ALA A 171 12.33 -3.12 -6.28
C ALA A 171 13.69 -3.16 -5.57
N TRP A 172 14.63 -2.33 -6.04
CA TRP A 172 15.97 -2.18 -5.46
C TRP A 172 16.53 -0.78 -5.76
N ILE A 173 17.55 -0.38 -5.00
CA ILE A 173 18.35 0.81 -5.27
C ILE A 173 19.32 0.52 -6.42
N ASP A 174 19.24 1.32 -7.48
CA ASP A 174 20.20 1.30 -8.59
C ASP A 174 21.48 2.05 -8.22
N ARG A 175 21.33 3.25 -7.64
CA ARG A 175 22.46 4.07 -7.18
C ARG A 175 22.01 5.18 -6.22
N THR A 176 22.97 5.80 -5.54
CA THR A 176 22.76 6.96 -4.67
C THR A 176 23.72 8.07 -5.07
N GLU A 177 23.22 9.29 -5.22
CA GLU A 177 24.01 10.48 -5.56
C GLU A 177 23.64 11.65 -4.64
N GLY A 178 24.51 11.96 -3.68
CA GLY A 178 24.28 13.00 -2.70
C GLY A 178 22.98 12.76 -1.92
N VAL A 179 22.00 13.64 -2.09
CA VAL A 179 20.70 13.59 -1.38
C VAL A 179 19.64 12.77 -2.10
N LYS A 180 20.00 12.10 -3.21
CA LYS A 180 19.09 11.37 -4.09
C LYS A 180 19.40 9.87 -4.04
N ALA A 181 18.37 9.05 -3.85
CA ALA A 181 18.40 7.62 -4.13
C ALA A 181 17.62 7.35 -5.41
N PHE A 182 18.21 6.60 -6.33
CA PHE A 182 17.57 6.15 -7.56
C PHE A 182 17.20 4.68 -7.39
N ALA A 183 15.91 4.38 -7.50
CA ALA A 183 15.40 3.02 -7.37
C ALA A 183 14.76 2.55 -8.67
N ARG A 184 14.81 1.26 -8.92
CA ARG A 184 14.17 0.58 -10.06
C ARG A 184 13.34 -0.57 -9.56
N GLY A 185 12.29 -0.90 -10.29
CA GLY A 185 11.41 -1.99 -9.94
C GLY A 185 10.44 -2.34 -11.04
N PHE A 186 9.70 -3.43 -10.85
CA PHE A 186 8.76 -3.94 -11.83
C PHE A 186 7.61 -4.70 -11.18
N ILE A 187 6.52 -4.86 -11.93
CA ILE A 187 5.45 -5.83 -11.68
C ILE A 187 5.50 -6.89 -12.78
N SER A 188 5.28 -8.14 -12.42
CA SER A 188 5.30 -9.30 -13.31
C SER A 188 4.19 -10.29 -12.98
N ASP A 189 3.80 -11.07 -13.99
CA ASP A 189 3.04 -12.32 -13.84
C ASP A 189 3.88 -13.49 -14.38
N ASP A 190 3.29 -14.68 -14.52
CA ASP A 190 3.95 -15.90 -15.02
C ASP A 190 4.59 -15.78 -16.42
N ALA A 191 4.12 -14.86 -17.26
CA ALA A 191 4.66 -14.56 -18.59
C ALA A 191 5.76 -13.49 -18.57
N GLY A 192 6.08 -12.90 -17.41
CA GLY A 192 7.17 -11.95 -17.22
C GLY A 192 6.70 -10.54 -16.86
N VAL A 193 7.54 -9.53 -17.08
CA VAL A 193 7.27 -8.14 -16.66
C VAL A 193 6.10 -7.53 -17.44
N THR A 194 5.20 -6.84 -16.73
CA THR A 194 4.07 -6.09 -17.27
C THR A 194 4.31 -4.59 -17.19
N VAL A 195 4.91 -4.12 -16.09
CA VAL A 195 5.16 -2.71 -15.80
C VAL A 195 6.55 -2.56 -15.20
N GLU A 196 7.31 -1.58 -15.65
CA GLU A 196 8.58 -1.17 -15.06
C GLU A 196 8.45 0.25 -14.49
N ALA A 197 9.20 0.55 -13.43
CA ALA A 197 9.30 1.91 -12.91
C ALA A 197 10.72 2.27 -12.46
N GLU A 198 11.01 3.56 -12.60
CA GLU A 198 12.21 4.21 -12.08
C GLU A 198 11.80 5.38 -11.20
N GLY A 199 12.36 5.46 -10.00
CA GLY A 199 12.02 6.48 -9.01
C GLY A 199 13.26 7.23 -8.53
N ILE A 200 13.09 8.53 -8.28
CA ILE A 200 14.07 9.39 -7.62
C ILE A 200 13.48 9.79 -6.27
N PHE A 201 14.15 9.38 -5.19
CA PHE A 201 13.78 9.67 -3.82
C PHE A 201 14.76 10.66 -3.21
N ILE A 202 14.24 11.66 -2.50
CA ILE A 202 15.00 12.83 -2.06
C ILE A 202 14.98 12.93 -0.54
N LYS A 203 16.16 13.12 0.06
CA LYS A 203 16.29 13.44 1.48
C LYS A 203 15.89 14.91 1.70
N PRO A 204 14.89 15.21 2.54
CA PRO A 204 14.36 16.55 2.70
C PRO A 204 15.34 17.46 3.46
N ALA A 205 15.13 18.78 3.39
CA ALA A 205 16.01 19.78 4.05
C ALA A 205 16.21 19.52 5.54
N TRP A 206 15.11 19.34 6.28
CA TRP A 206 15.13 19.13 7.72
C TRP A 206 15.95 17.89 8.15
N ALA A 207 15.98 16.83 7.33
CA ALA A 207 16.73 15.61 7.64
C ALA A 207 18.23 15.74 7.34
N ARG A 208 18.61 16.76 6.56
CA ARG A 208 20.02 17.06 6.21
C ARG A 208 20.66 17.98 7.23
N GLU A 209 19.87 18.84 7.87
CA GLU A 209 20.34 19.79 8.88
C GLU A 209 20.54 19.13 10.27
N ALA A 210 20.02 17.91 10.46
CA ALA A 210 20.13 17.14 11.70
C ALA A 210 21.35 16.20 11.76
N GLU A 211 22.18 16.17 10.71
CA GLU A 211 23.45 15.41 10.61
C GLU A 211 24.66 16.31 10.88
#